data_AF-A0A7C3KX66-F1
#
_entry.id   AF-A0A7C3KX66-F1
#
_cell.length_a   1.000
_cell.length_b   1.000
_cell.length_c   1.000
_cell.angle_alpha   90.00
_cell.angle_beta   90.00
_cell.angle_gamma   90.00
#
_symmetry.space_group_name_H-M   'P 1'
#
loop_
_entity.id
_entity.type
_entity.pdbx_description
1 polymer ?
#
loop_
_entity_poly.entity_id
_entity_poly.type
_entity_poly.pdbx_seq_one_letter_code
_entity_poly.pdbx_strand_id
1 'polypeptide(L)'
;MSRLIVVVDELNKFAPSSGRETYTVRALRDIAARGRYQGLILFGAQQFRSRVDPQIIGNCSSSAYGHILMEELANPIYSPYPPAVREKMANCQQGQVMFRHPHFAQPVFVRFPRPAVMKGEDGVKHFPPKEHTAMDRLLARLKSAANLQPRDIIAAVNEAFPIEEDRERGIMALLGKLKGEDITAISKARLHKLLQECGGARKPVTTRTSRGVDELDDPFAEPEDRNGGNG
;
A
#
# COMPACT_ATOMS: atom_id res chain seq x y z
N MET A 1 4.28 -35.95 -6.14
CA MET A 1 4.22 -35.93 -4.66
C MET A 1 3.93 -34.52 -4.20
N SER A 2 2.86 -34.33 -3.43
CA SER A 2 2.57 -33.06 -2.76
C SER A 2 3.62 -32.82 -1.66
N ARG A 3 4.01 -31.56 -1.47
CA ARG A 3 4.87 -31.12 -0.36
C ARG A 3 4.10 -30.09 0.45
N LEU A 4 4.13 -30.21 1.77
CA LEU A 4 3.53 -29.24 2.68
C LEU A 4 4.65 -28.46 3.37
N ILE A 5 4.57 -27.14 3.30
CA ILE A 5 5.51 -26.24 3.98
C ILE A 5 4.85 -25.74 5.25
N VAL A 6 5.48 -26.00 6.39
CA VAL A 6 5.10 -25.49 7.70
C VAL A 6 5.96 -24.26 7.97
N VAL A 7 5.34 -23.08 7.91
CA VAL A 7 6.01 -21.79 8.16
C VAL A 7 5.78 -21.40 9.62
N VAL A 8 6.87 -21.12 10.32
CA VAL A 8 6.84 -20.69 11.73
C VAL A 8 7.65 -19.41 11.86
N ASP A 9 6.95 -18.30 12.04
CA ASP A 9 7.58 -17.04 12.44
C ASP A 9 7.86 -17.04 13.95
N GLU A 10 8.87 -16.29 14.38
CA GLU A 10 9.37 -16.27 15.76
C GLU A 10 9.61 -17.68 16.34
N LEU A 11 10.33 -18.54 15.61
CA LEU A 11 10.57 -19.94 15.97
C LEU A 11 11.09 -20.12 17.41
N ASN A 12 11.87 -19.16 17.93
CA ASN A 12 12.37 -19.17 19.31
C ASN A 12 11.26 -19.06 20.39
N LYS A 13 10.06 -18.60 20.03
CA LYS A 13 8.88 -18.58 20.92
C LYS A 13 8.24 -19.96 21.03
N PHE A 14 8.21 -20.69 19.92
CA PHE A 14 7.57 -22.02 19.83
C PHE A 14 8.52 -23.16 20.17
N ALA A 15 9.81 -22.97 19.92
CA ALA A 15 10.88 -23.89 20.22
C ALA A 15 12.10 -23.16 20.79
N PRO A 16 12.01 -22.68 22.05
CA PRO A 16 13.11 -22.00 22.70
C PRO A 16 14.31 -22.94 22.93
N SER A 17 15.52 -22.38 23.02
CA SER A 17 16.76 -23.12 23.26
C SER A 17 16.79 -23.87 24.60
N SER A 18 16.02 -23.40 25.58
CA SER A 18 15.83 -24.02 26.88
C SER A 18 14.40 -23.82 27.36
N GLY A 19 13.91 -24.72 28.22
CA GLY A 19 12.57 -24.64 28.77
C GLY A 19 11.90 -26.01 28.89
N ARG A 20 10.62 -25.98 29.28
CA ARG A 20 9.81 -27.21 29.36
C ARG A 20 9.52 -27.71 27.95
N GLU A 21 9.58 -29.03 27.81
CA GLU A 21 9.18 -29.67 26.57
C GLU A 21 7.66 -29.60 26.42
N THR A 22 7.19 -28.97 25.35
CA THR A 22 5.77 -28.89 24.99
C THR A 22 5.47 -29.78 23.79
N TYR A 23 4.19 -30.04 23.55
CA TYR A 23 3.75 -30.75 22.34
C TYR A 23 4.26 -30.07 21.06
N THR A 24 4.21 -28.73 21.01
CA THR A 24 4.70 -27.93 19.87
C THR A 24 6.19 -28.14 19.63
N VAL A 25 7.02 -28.12 20.68
CA VAL A 25 8.46 -28.38 20.55
C VAL A 25 8.72 -29.76 19.97
N ARG A 26 8.03 -30.80 20.50
CA ARG A 26 8.15 -32.18 20.00
C ARG A 26 7.75 -32.29 18.53
N ALA A 27 6.61 -31.71 18.15
CA ALA A 27 6.14 -31.72 16.77
C ALA A 27 7.14 -31.03 15.82
N LEU A 28 7.68 -29.87 16.21
CA LEU A 28 8.67 -29.15 15.40
C LEU A 28 9.99 -29.92 15.27
N ARG A 29 10.46 -30.58 16.34
CA ARG A 29 11.61 -31.49 16.29
C ARG A 29 11.36 -32.68 15.35
N ASP A 30 10.17 -33.26 15.40
CA ASP A 30 9.79 -34.37 14.52
C ASP A 30 9.77 -33.96 13.05
N ILE A 31 9.20 -32.78 12.73
CA ILE A 31 9.22 -32.24 11.37
C ILE A 31 10.68 -31.98 10.93
N ALA A 32 11.50 -31.37 11.79
CA ALA A 32 12.90 -31.09 11.47
C ALA A 32 13.70 -32.37 11.21
N ALA A 33 13.52 -33.41 12.03
CA ALA A 33 14.27 -34.67 11.94
C ALA A 33 13.76 -35.60 10.83
N ARG A 34 12.44 -35.71 10.63
CA ARG A 34 11.81 -36.76 9.79
C ARG A 34 10.93 -36.22 8.66
N GLY A 35 10.71 -34.91 8.56
CA GLY A 35 9.76 -34.29 7.63
C GLY A 35 10.00 -34.64 6.16
N ARG A 36 11.25 -34.88 5.75
CA ARG A 36 11.60 -35.27 4.37
C ARG A 36 10.86 -36.51 3.89
N TYR A 37 10.73 -37.53 4.74
CA TYR A 37 10.03 -38.77 4.39
C TYR A 37 8.51 -38.58 4.27
N GLN A 38 7.97 -37.58 4.96
CA GLN A 38 6.55 -37.26 5.01
C GLN A 38 6.15 -36.13 4.05
N GLY A 39 7.09 -35.63 3.23
CA GLY A 39 6.85 -34.47 2.36
C GLY A 39 6.65 -33.15 3.11
N LEU A 40 7.03 -33.09 4.39
CA LEU A 40 6.95 -31.90 5.23
C LEU A 40 8.27 -31.11 5.18
N ILE A 41 8.16 -29.79 5.04
CA ILE A 41 9.29 -28.85 5.07
C ILE A 41 9.03 -27.85 6.19
N LEU A 42 9.94 -27.76 7.17
CA LEU A 42 9.93 -26.70 8.17
C LEU A 42 10.65 -25.47 7.61
N PHE A 43 9.96 -24.33 7.57
CA PHE A 43 10.53 -23.02 7.29
C PHE A 43 10.39 -22.15 8.55
N GLY A 44 11.49 -22.00 9.28
CA GLY A 44 11.53 -21.22 10.52
C GLY A 44 12.17 -19.85 10.32
N ALA A 45 11.58 -18.82 10.92
CA ALA A 45 12.16 -17.48 11.03
C ALA A 45 12.29 -17.07 12.50
N GLN A 46 13.36 -16.35 12.84
CA GLN A 46 13.71 -15.96 14.21
C GLN A 46 14.71 -14.81 14.18
N GLN A 47 14.78 -14.04 15.27
CA GLN A 47 15.78 -12.99 15.45
C GLN A 47 17.12 -13.54 15.96
N PHE A 48 17.08 -14.44 16.94
CA PHE A 48 18.27 -15.02 17.57
C PHE A 48 18.30 -16.53 17.34
N ARG A 49 19.27 -17.02 16.57
CA ARG A 49 19.46 -18.46 16.37
C ARG A 49 19.86 -19.13 17.67
N SER A 50 20.66 -18.46 18.51
CA SER A 50 21.08 -18.96 19.82
C SER A 50 19.91 -19.28 20.76
N ARG A 51 18.73 -18.68 20.52
CA ARG A 51 17.52 -18.86 21.34
C ARG A 51 16.56 -19.91 20.80
N VAL A 52 16.92 -20.63 19.74
CA VAL A 52 16.10 -21.72 19.19
C VAL A 52 16.65 -23.06 19.66
N ASP A 53 15.76 -24.04 19.78
CA ASP A 53 16.08 -25.43 20.08
C ASP A 53 17.25 -25.97 19.21
N PRO A 54 18.35 -26.43 19.83
CA PRO A 54 19.53 -26.92 19.10
C PRO A 54 19.25 -28.14 18.21
N GLN A 55 18.29 -29.01 18.56
CA GLN A 55 17.96 -30.18 17.75
C GLN A 55 17.24 -29.77 16.47
N ILE A 56 16.34 -28.79 16.54
CA ILE A 56 15.71 -28.23 15.33
C ILE A 56 16.78 -27.62 14.44
N ILE A 57 17.64 -26.78 15.01
CA ILE A 57 18.73 -26.12 14.28
C ILE A 57 19.67 -27.15 13.63
N GLY A 58 20.06 -28.19 14.37
CA GLY A 58 20.99 -29.22 13.89
C GLY A 58 20.42 -30.05 12.73
N ASN A 59 19.10 -30.25 12.71
CA ASN A 59 18.43 -30.98 11.63
C ASN A 59 18.08 -30.10 10.42
N CYS A 60 18.06 -28.77 10.57
CA CYS A 60 17.90 -27.85 9.45
C CYS A 60 19.13 -27.87 8.53
N SER A 61 18.94 -28.33 7.29
CA SER A 61 20.02 -28.40 6.31
C SER A 61 20.40 -27.04 5.74
N SER A 62 19.41 -26.22 5.42
CA SER A 62 19.62 -24.91 4.84
C SER A 62 19.39 -23.83 5.89
N SER A 63 20.22 -22.79 5.88
CA SER A 63 20.02 -21.61 6.72
C SER A 63 20.39 -20.34 5.97
N ALA A 64 19.59 -19.31 6.20
CA ALA A 64 19.77 -17.97 5.66
C ALA A 64 19.99 -17.01 6.82
N TYR A 65 20.93 -16.08 6.68
CA TYR A 65 21.30 -15.14 7.73
C TYR A 65 21.37 -13.73 7.14
N GLY A 66 20.58 -12.82 7.68
CA GLY A 66 20.72 -11.39 7.41
C GLY A 66 21.85 -10.78 8.23
N HIS A 67 21.70 -9.50 8.55
CA HIS A 67 22.55 -8.83 9.53
C HIS A 67 22.39 -9.46 10.92
N ILE A 68 23.50 -9.81 11.56
CA ILE A 68 23.52 -10.36 12.93
C ILE A 68 24.35 -9.45 13.83
N LEU A 69 23.81 -9.15 15.01
CA LEU A 69 24.50 -8.36 16.02
C LEU A 69 25.73 -9.10 16.60
N MET A 70 26.75 -8.34 16.99
CA MET A 70 28.01 -8.90 17.50
C MET A 70 27.81 -9.73 18.78
N GLU A 71 26.86 -9.35 19.62
CA GLU A 71 26.49 -10.07 20.85
C GLU A 71 25.97 -11.48 20.55
N GLU A 72 25.20 -11.62 19.46
CA GLU A 72 24.71 -12.92 19.00
C GLU A 72 25.85 -13.72 18.34
N LEU A 73 26.70 -13.09 17.54
CA LEU A 73 27.86 -13.73 16.90
C LEU A 73 28.94 -14.20 17.90
N ALA A 74 28.95 -13.66 19.11
CA ALA A 74 29.79 -14.13 20.20
C ALA A 74 29.35 -15.52 20.73
N ASN A 75 28.12 -15.96 20.42
CA ASN A 75 27.63 -17.25 20.87
C ASN A 75 28.41 -18.41 20.20
N PRO A 76 28.75 -19.49 20.95
CA PRO A 76 29.46 -20.65 20.42
C PRO A 76 28.80 -21.32 19.20
N ILE A 77 27.50 -21.16 19.00
CA ILE A 77 26.78 -21.70 17.84
C ILE A 77 27.31 -21.17 16.49
N TYR A 78 27.99 -20.02 16.49
CA TYR A 78 28.62 -19.44 15.31
C TYR A 78 30.12 -19.78 15.19
N SER A 79 30.70 -20.49 16.15
CA SER A 79 32.11 -20.90 16.12
C SER A 79 32.54 -21.71 14.88
N PRO A 80 31.66 -22.48 14.21
CA PRO A 80 32.06 -23.16 12.96
C PRO A 80 32.35 -22.20 11.80
N TYR A 81 31.96 -20.93 11.89
CA TYR A 81 32.21 -19.93 10.84
C TYR A 81 33.55 -19.20 11.08
N PRO A 82 34.43 -19.12 10.06
CA PRO A 82 35.67 -18.36 10.15
C PRO A 82 35.44 -16.89 10.57
N PRO A 83 36.41 -16.23 11.23
CA PRO A 83 36.29 -14.83 11.64
C PRO A 83 35.84 -13.89 10.51
N ALA A 84 36.42 -14.03 9.31
CA ALA A 84 36.05 -13.21 8.15
C ALA A 84 34.58 -13.40 7.72
N VAL A 85 34.02 -14.60 7.87
CA VAL A 85 32.60 -14.87 7.57
C VAL A 85 31.71 -14.21 8.62
N ARG A 86 32.07 -14.33 9.92
CA ARG A 86 31.33 -13.69 11.02
C ARG A 86 31.35 -12.17 10.90
N GLU A 87 32.49 -11.58 10.57
CA GLU A 87 32.62 -10.14 10.31
C GLU A 87 31.74 -9.69 9.12
N LYS A 88 31.66 -10.50 8.06
CA LYS A 88 30.78 -10.21 6.92
C LYS A 88 29.29 -10.36 7.27
N MET A 89 28.93 -11.29 8.16
CA MET A 89 27.57 -11.40 8.70
C MET A 89 27.20 -10.19 9.57
N ALA A 90 28.15 -9.68 10.36
CA ALA A 90 27.97 -8.47 11.17
C ALA A 90 27.79 -7.22 10.32
N ASN A 91 28.45 -7.15 9.16
CA ASN A 91 28.36 -6.02 8.24
C ASN A 91 27.41 -6.28 7.05
N CYS A 92 26.49 -7.23 7.19
CA CYS A 92 25.59 -7.60 6.10
C CYS A 92 24.64 -6.44 5.77
N GLN A 93 24.70 -5.95 4.52
CA GLN A 93 23.86 -4.83 4.09
C GLN A 93 22.39 -5.25 3.94
N GLN A 94 21.48 -4.28 3.95
CA GLN A 94 20.08 -4.56 3.69
C GLN A 94 19.87 -5.25 2.33
N GLY A 95 19.12 -6.36 2.36
CA GLY A 95 18.89 -7.21 1.20
C GLY A 95 20.03 -8.16 0.86
N GLN A 96 21.18 -8.08 1.55
CA GLN A 96 22.19 -9.14 1.52
C GLN A 96 21.87 -10.21 2.57
N VAL A 97 22.15 -11.46 2.21
CA VAL A 97 21.92 -12.63 3.05
C VAL A 97 23.06 -13.61 2.84
N MET A 98 23.64 -14.13 3.92
CA MET A 98 24.49 -15.30 3.88
C MET A 98 23.62 -16.55 3.83
N PHE A 99 23.86 -17.42 2.85
CA PHE A 99 23.17 -18.69 2.67
C PHE A 99 24.12 -19.85 2.91
N ARG A 100 23.70 -20.81 3.73
CA ARG A 100 24.40 -22.05 4.03
C ARG A 100 23.55 -23.22 3.56
N HIS A 101 24.16 -24.13 2.80
CA HIS A 101 23.53 -25.34 2.28
C HIS A 101 24.55 -26.49 2.30
N PRO A 102 24.18 -27.76 2.56
CA PRO A 102 25.14 -28.87 2.63
C PRO A 102 25.90 -29.13 1.32
N HIS A 103 25.33 -28.75 0.17
CA HIS A 103 26.00 -28.86 -1.14
C HIS A 103 27.09 -27.80 -1.38
N PHE A 104 27.16 -26.75 -0.57
CA PHE A 104 28.19 -25.71 -0.69
C PHE A 104 29.22 -25.88 0.43
N ALA A 105 30.49 -26.03 0.05
CA ALA A 105 31.58 -26.13 1.02
C ALA A 105 31.81 -24.82 1.80
N GLN A 106 31.50 -23.69 1.18
CA GLN A 106 31.61 -22.36 1.77
C GLN A 106 30.24 -21.65 1.76
N PRO A 107 29.92 -20.83 2.77
CA PRO A 107 28.71 -20.01 2.75
C PRO A 107 28.72 -19.03 1.58
N VAL A 108 27.56 -18.86 0.94
CA VAL A 108 27.41 -17.97 -0.22
C VAL A 108 26.68 -16.72 0.23
N PHE A 109 27.19 -15.54 -0.15
CA PHE A 109 26.49 -14.29 0.08
C PHE A 109 25.71 -13.92 -1.17
N VAL A 110 24.39 -13.82 -1.03
CA VAL A 110 23.48 -13.43 -2.10
C VAL A 110 22.82 -12.11 -1.74
N ARG A 111 22.47 -11.33 -2.76
CA ARG A 111 21.63 -10.15 -2.60
C ARG A 111 20.26 -10.47 -3.15
N PHE A 112 19.25 -10.41 -2.30
CA PHE A 112 17.86 -10.49 -2.74
C PHE A 112 17.58 -9.36 -3.74
N PRO A 113 16.73 -9.61 -4.75
CA PRO A 113 16.30 -8.56 -5.66
C PRO A 113 15.77 -7.37 -4.87
N ARG A 114 15.94 -6.15 -5.41
CA ARG A 114 15.31 -4.97 -4.79
C ARG A 114 13.81 -5.27 -4.64
N PRO A 115 13.22 -5.00 -3.47
CA PRO A 115 11.81 -5.30 -3.23
C PRO A 115 10.96 -4.67 -4.34
N ALA A 116 9.91 -5.37 -4.79
CA ALA A 116 8.96 -4.86 -5.78
C ALA A 116 8.16 -3.64 -5.27
N VAL A 117 8.34 -3.29 -3.99
CA VAL A 117 7.71 -2.15 -3.32
C VAL A 117 8.80 -1.19 -2.84
N MET A 118 8.58 0.09 -3.10
CA MET A 118 9.43 1.18 -2.63
C MET A 118 9.11 1.44 -1.15
N LYS A 119 10.13 1.68 -0.32
CA LYS A 119 9.91 2.07 1.09
C LYS A 119 9.16 3.39 1.14
N GLY A 120 8.39 3.65 2.19
CA GLY A 120 7.60 4.88 2.32
C GLY A 120 8.41 6.16 2.12
N GLU A 121 9.60 6.27 2.74
CA GLU A 121 10.48 7.44 2.56
C GLU A 121 10.99 7.59 1.13
N ASP A 122 11.46 6.50 0.53
CA ASP A 122 11.90 6.47 -0.87
C ASP A 122 10.73 6.81 -1.81
N GLY A 123 9.53 6.33 -1.48
CA GLY A 123 8.27 6.59 -2.17
C GLY A 123 7.88 8.05 -2.13
N VAL A 124 7.97 8.70 -0.97
CA VAL A 124 7.69 10.12 -0.81
C VAL A 124 8.71 10.99 -1.54
N LYS A 125 10.00 10.58 -1.56
CA LYS A 125 11.04 11.27 -2.35
C LYS A 125 10.80 11.16 -3.84
N HIS A 126 10.36 9.99 -4.32
CA HIS A 126 10.15 9.72 -5.74
C HIS A 126 8.79 10.21 -6.24
N PHE A 127 7.79 10.19 -5.37
CA PHE A 127 6.41 10.61 -5.59
C PHE A 127 5.99 11.56 -4.46
N PRO A 128 6.46 12.82 -4.47
CA PRO A 128 6.07 13.78 -3.46
C PRO A 128 4.53 13.95 -3.47
N PRO A 129 3.89 14.12 -2.29
CA PRO A 129 2.48 14.43 -2.23
C PRO A 129 2.21 15.64 -3.09
N LYS A 130 1.28 15.55 -4.05
CA LYS A 130 0.84 16.73 -4.81
C LYS A 130 0.35 17.77 -3.81
N GLU A 131 0.87 19.00 -3.89
CA GLU A 131 0.31 20.10 -3.12
C GLU A 131 -1.18 20.21 -3.44
N HIS A 132 -2.01 20.29 -2.41
CA HIS A 132 -3.45 20.47 -2.59
C HIS A 132 -3.70 21.72 -3.43
N THR A 133 -4.29 21.53 -4.62
CA THR A 133 -4.74 22.63 -5.46
C THR A 133 -5.75 23.49 -4.70
N ALA A 134 -5.98 24.74 -5.12
CA ALA A 134 -6.99 25.58 -4.49
C ALA A 134 -8.37 24.88 -4.45
N MET A 135 -8.70 24.12 -5.50
CA MET A 135 -9.90 23.30 -5.57
C MET A 135 -9.93 22.17 -4.53
N ASP A 136 -8.82 21.46 -4.33
CA ASP A 136 -8.73 20.41 -3.30
C ASP A 136 -8.94 20.97 -1.90
N ARG A 137 -8.39 22.16 -1.63
CA ARG A 137 -8.59 22.86 -0.34
C ARG A 137 -10.04 23.26 -0.13
N LEU A 138 -10.71 23.74 -1.18
CA LEU A 138 -12.14 24.08 -1.14
C LEU A 138 -13.01 22.84 -0.89
N LEU A 139 -12.76 21.76 -1.62
CA LEU A 139 -13.48 20.49 -1.45
C LEU A 139 -13.27 19.91 -0.05
N ALA A 140 -12.04 19.95 0.47
CA ALA A 140 -11.75 19.52 1.85
C ALA A 140 -12.49 20.38 2.88
N ARG A 141 -12.54 21.71 2.68
CA ARG A 141 -13.23 22.63 3.58
C ARG A 141 -14.74 22.41 3.59
N LEU A 142 -15.34 22.13 2.43
CA LEU A 142 -16.78 21.92 2.28
C LEU A 142 -17.22 20.46 2.43
N LYS A 143 -16.29 19.53 2.69
CA LYS A 143 -16.60 18.09 2.84
C LYS A 143 -17.64 17.81 3.93
N SER A 144 -17.69 18.64 4.97
CA SER A 144 -18.64 18.49 6.08
C SER A 144 -19.99 19.19 5.86
N ALA A 145 -20.21 19.82 4.71
CA ALA A 145 -21.49 20.45 4.39
C ALA A 145 -22.51 19.38 3.99
N ALA A 146 -23.55 19.20 4.81
CA ALA A 146 -24.52 18.11 4.63
C ALA A 146 -25.29 18.19 3.29
N ASN A 147 -25.40 19.40 2.72
CA ASN A 147 -26.24 19.70 1.55
C ASN A 147 -25.45 19.93 0.25
N LEU A 148 -24.15 19.63 0.22
CA LEU A 148 -23.28 19.86 -0.94
C LEU A 148 -22.55 18.58 -1.34
N GLN A 149 -22.70 18.17 -2.60
CA GLN A 149 -21.87 17.12 -3.18
C GLN A 149 -20.64 17.73 -3.88
N PRO A 150 -19.50 17.02 -3.95
CA PRO A 150 -18.30 17.51 -4.65
C PRO A 150 -18.58 17.98 -6.08
N ARG A 151 -19.44 17.26 -6.82
CA ARG A 151 -19.85 17.62 -8.18
C ARG A 151 -20.53 18.99 -8.24
N ASP A 152 -21.38 19.31 -7.25
CA ASP A 152 -22.08 20.59 -7.18
C ASP A 152 -21.13 21.76 -6.94
N ILE A 153 -20.10 21.53 -6.10
CA ILE A 153 -19.09 22.54 -5.77
C ILE A 153 -18.23 22.84 -7.01
N ILE A 154 -17.76 21.78 -7.70
CA ILE A 154 -16.97 21.92 -8.93
C ILE A 154 -17.78 22.65 -10.01
N ALA A 155 -19.05 22.26 -10.20
CA ALA A 155 -19.93 22.91 -11.16
C ALA A 155 -20.14 24.40 -10.82
N ALA A 156 -20.43 24.72 -9.55
CA ALA A 156 -20.64 26.09 -9.11
C ALA A 156 -19.40 26.98 -9.33
N VAL A 157 -18.20 26.45 -9.07
CA VAL A 157 -16.94 27.18 -9.31
C VAL A 157 -16.71 27.38 -10.81
N ASN A 158 -16.90 26.34 -11.64
CA ASN A 158 -16.71 26.44 -13.08
C ASN A 158 -17.72 27.41 -13.73
N GLU A 159 -18.96 27.43 -13.24
CA GLU A 159 -19.98 28.40 -13.67
C GLU A 159 -19.61 29.83 -13.25
N ALA A 160 -19.12 30.00 -12.02
CA ALA A 160 -18.73 31.31 -11.49
C ALA A 160 -17.46 31.86 -12.15
N PHE A 161 -16.50 31.00 -12.46
CA PHE A 161 -15.19 31.34 -13.01
C PHE A 161 -14.90 30.46 -14.24
N PRO A 162 -15.47 30.80 -15.41
CA PRO A 162 -15.31 30.01 -16.62
C PRO A 162 -13.86 29.99 -17.13
N ILE A 163 -13.14 31.09 -16.95
CA ILE A 163 -11.71 31.23 -17.29
C ILE A 163 -10.86 30.55 -16.20
N GLU A 164 -10.01 29.62 -16.60
CA GLU A 164 -9.22 28.79 -15.68
C GLU A 164 -8.24 29.60 -14.81
N GLU A 165 -7.64 30.65 -15.38
CA GLU A 165 -6.71 31.56 -14.68
C GLU A 165 -7.37 32.33 -13.52
N ASP A 166 -8.67 32.59 -13.60
CA ASP A 166 -9.42 33.32 -12.56
C ASP A 166 -9.90 32.40 -11.42
N ARG A 167 -9.95 31.08 -11.65
CA ARG A 167 -10.51 30.11 -10.69
C ARG A 167 -9.72 30.08 -9.40
N GLU A 168 -8.38 30.03 -9.48
CA GLU A 168 -7.54 29.92 -8.30
C GLU A 168 -7.73 31.13 -7.37
N ARG A 169 -7.73 32.34 -7.93
CA ARG A 169 -8.00 33.58 -7.20
C ARG A 169 -9.40 33.60 -6.59
N GLY A 170 -10.41 33.20 -7.35
CA GLY A 170 -11.81 33.11 -6.91
C GLY A 170 -12.00 32.12 -5.76
N ILE A 171 -11.39 30.93 -5.86
CA ILE A 171 -11.43 29.89 -4.83
C ILE A 171 -10.73 30.36 -3.55
N MET A 172 -9.57 31.01 -3.66
CA MET A 172 -8.85 31.51 -2.49
C MET A 172 -9.63 32.62 -1.76
N ALA A 173 -10.31 33.50 -2.51
CA ALA A 173 -11.22 34.49 -1.94
C ALA A 173 -12.42 33.82 -1.23
N LEU A 174 -12.99 32.76 -1.83
CA LEU A 174 -14.09 32.00 -1.25
C LEU A 174 -13.66 31.31 0.05
N LEU A 175 -12.50 30.64 0.06
CA LEU A 175 -11.92 30.01 1.24
C LEU A 175 -11.74 31.01 2.39
N GLY A 176 -11.38 32.27 2.08
CA GLY A 176 -11.33 33.35 3.06
C GLY A 176 -12.69 33.64 3.69
N LYS A 177 -13.74 33.80 2.87
CA LYS A 177 -15.11 34.05 3.35
C LYS A 177 -15.70 32.88 4.14
N LEU A 178 -15.40 31.64 3.75
CA LEU A 178 -15.85 30.42 4.43
C LEU A 178 -15.26 30.23 5.84
N LYS A 179 -14.32 31.07 6.30
CA LYS A 179 -13.85 31.06 7.69
C LYS A 179 -14.91 31.56 8.67
N GLY A 180 -15.81 32.44 8.23
CA GLY A 180 -16.88 33.01 9.06
C GLY A 180 -18.24 32.33 8.92
N GLU A 181 -18.33 31.25 8.14
CA GLU A 181 -19.58 30.55 7.84
C GLU A 181 -19.67 29.23 8.61
N ASP A 182 -20.88 28.86 9.02
CA ASP A 182 -21.17 27.50 9.50
C ASP A 182 -21.25 26.55 8.30
N ILE A 183 -20.14 25.85 8.05
CA ILE A 183 -20.00 24.92 6.93
C ILE A 183 -21.08 23.85 6.89
N THR A 184 -21.51 23.35 8.06
CA THR A 184 -22.42 22.20 8.13
C THR A 184 -23.80 22.53 7.55
N ALA A 185 -24.20 23.80 7.63
CA ALA A 185 -25.48 24.33 7.16
C ALA A 185 -25.43 25.00 5.77
N ILE A 186 -24.26 25.05 5.11
CA ILE A 186 -24.15 25.73 3.81
C ILE A 186 -25.02 25.03 2.74
N SER A 187 -25.88 25.82 2.11
CA SER A 187 -26.71 25.40 0.97
C SER A 187 -26.07 25.77 -0.37
N LYS A 188 -26.53 25.12 -1.45
CA LYS A 188 -26.15 25.46 -2.83
C LYS A 188 -26.40 26.94 -3.17
N ALA A 189 -27.49 27.51 -2.68
CA ALA A 189 -27.82 28.92 -2.93
C ALA A 189 -26.82 29.86 -2.23
N ARG A 190 -26.43 29.55 -0.97
CA ARG A 190 -25.44 30.33 -0.24
C ARG A 190 -24.07 30.25 -0.91
N LEU A 191 -23.66 29.06 -1.37
CA LEU A 191 -22.41 28.86 -2.09
C LEU A 191 -22.33 29.73 -3.36
N HIS A 192 -23.37 29.73 -4.20
CA HIS A 192 -23.41 30.59 -5.40
C HIS A 192 -23.35 32.07 -5.06
N LYS A 193 -24.03 32.51 -3.99
CA LYS A 193 -23.97 33.91 -3.53
C LYS A 193 -22.55 34.28 -3.10
N LEU A 194 -21.87 33.43 -2.34
CA LEU A 194 -20.48 33.66 -1.93
C LEU A 194 -19.52 33.71 -3.11
N LEU A 195 -19.70 32.83 -4.10
CA LEU A 195 -18.92 32.83 -5.34
C LEU A 195 -19.11 34.15 -6.12
N GLN A 196 -20.32 34.69 -6.19
CA GLN A 196 -20.58 36.01 -6.79
C GLN A 196 -19.89 37.13 -6.00
N GLU A 197 -19.93 37.09 -4.68
CA GLU A 197 -19.21 38.05 -3.82
C GLU A 197 -17.68 37.95 -3.98
N CYS A 198 -17.17 36.82 -4.51
CA CYS A 198 -15.76 36.60 -4.84
C CYS A 198 -15.40 37.00 -6.28
N GLY A 199 -16.30 37.68 -7.00
CA GLY A 199 -16.08 38.12 -8.38
C GLY A 199 -16.56 37.15 -9.45
N GLY A 200 -17.30 36.09 -9.08
CA GLY A 200 -17.87 35.14 -10.01
C GLY A 200 -18.98 35.75 -10.87
N ALA A 201 -19.09 35.30 -12.12
CA ALA A 201 -20.11 35.74 -13.07
C ALA A 201 -21.53 35.47 -12.54
N ARG A 202 -22.46 36.41 -12.79
CA ARG A 202 -23.88 36.22 -12.46
C ARG A 202 -24.52 35.30 -13.50
N LYS A 203 -25.23 34.27 -13.03
CA LYS A 203 -26.06 33.41 -13.88
C LYS A 203 -27.15 34.30 -14.55
N PRO A 204 -27.32 34.30 -15.88
CA PRO A 204 -28.50 34.91 -16.48
C PRO A 204 -29.73 34.12 -16.03
N VAL A 205 -30.73 34.81 -15.48
CA VAL A 205 -32.01 34.21 -15.11
C VAL A 205 -32.76 33.90 -16.39
N THR A 206 -32.68 32.67 -16.89
CA THR A 206 -33.57 32.20 -17.95
C THR A 206 -34.89 31.77 -17.33
N THR A 207 -35.91 32.61 -17.43
CA THR A 207 -37.32 32.27 -17.21
C THR A 207 -37.67 31.10 -18.11
N ARG A 208 -37.93 29.95 -17.49
CA ARG A 208 -38.28 28.70 -18.17
C ARG A 208 -39.71 28.82 -18.68
N THR A 209 -39.91 29.18 -19.94
CA THR A 209 -41.14 28.88 -20.66
C THR A 209 -40.97 27.49 -21.27
N SER A 210 -41.82 26.57 -20.87
CA SER A 210 -41.89 25.21 -21.40
C SER A 210 -42.19 25.25 -22.90
N ARG A 211 -41.22 24.84 -23.73
CA ARG A 211 -41.49 24.34 -25.08
C ARG A 211 -41.01 22.90 -25.19
N GLY A 212 -41.80 22.14 -25.93
CA GLY A 212 -41.83 20.68 -25.97
C GLY A 212 -40.50 20.03 -26.34
N VAL A 213 -40.46 18.74 -26.03
CA VAL A 213 -39.41 17.81 -26.39
C VAL A 213 -39.46 17.65 -27.91
N ASP A 214 -38.55 18.28 -28.64
CA ASP A 214 -38.20 17.81 -29.98
C ASP A 214 -37.35 16.55 -29.80
N GLU A 215 -37.79 15.47 -30.44
CA GLU A 215 -37.14 14.17 -30.48
C GLU A 215 -35.67 14.31 -30.89
N LEU A 216 -34.77 13.81 -30.04
CA LEU A 216 -33.37 13.60 -30.39
C LEU A 216 -33.29 12.28 -31.15
N ASP A 217 -32.89 12.33 -32.41
CA ASP A 217 -32.55 11.16 -33.22
C ASP A 217 -31.60 10.24 -32.45
N ASP A 218 -32.00 8.97 -32.28
CA ASP A 218 -31.21 7.94 -31.62
C ASP A 218 -30.02 7.53 -32.52
N PRO A 219 -28.77 7.80 -32.11
CA PRO A 219 -27.58 7.46 -32.90
C PRO A 219 -27.29 5.95 -32.98
N PHE A 220 -28.13 5.11 -32.37
CA PHE A 220 -28.00 3.65 -32.36
C PHE A 220 -29.15 2.92 -33.08
N ALA A 221 -30.02 3.62 -33.79
CA ALA A 221 -31.00 2.98 -34.67
C ALA A 221 -30.27 2.19 -35.77
N GLU A 222 -30.41 0.87 -35.76
CA GLU A 222 -29.80 0.01 -36.80
C GLU A 222 -30.42 0.32 -38.18
N PRO A 223 -29.62 0.35 -39.26
CA PRO A 223 -30.14 0.61 -40.59
C PRO A 223 -31.05 -0.54 -41.03
N GLU A 224 -32.34 -0.25 -41.24
CA GLU A 224 -33.28 -1.20 -41.81
C GLU A 224 -32.79 -1.71 -43.18
N ASP A 225 -32.70 -3.04 -43.29
CA ASP A 225 -32.36 -3.79 -44.49
C ASP A 225 -33.28 -3.38 -45.66
N ARG A 226 -32.77 -2.56 -46.56
CA ARG A 226 -33.39 -2.34 -47.87
C ARG A 226 -32.95 -3.44 -48.82
N ASN A 227 -33.67 -4.55 -48.85
CA ASN A 227 -33.79 -5.32 -50.09
C ASN A 227 -35.03 -6.21 -50.14
N GLY A 228 -35.77 -6.11 -51.25
CA GLY A 228 -36.46 -7.26 -51.82
C GLY A 228 -38.00 -7.29 -51.76
N GLY A 229 -38.64 -6.47 -52.60
CA GLY A 229 -39.64 -6.92 -53.60
C GLY A 229 -41.01 -7.47 -53.15
N ASN A 230 -42.08 -6.85 -53.69
CA ASN A 230 -42.94 -7.51 -54.67
C ASN A 230 -43.97 -6.54 -55.28
N GLY A 231 -44.09 -6.57 -56.61
CA GLY A 231 -45.07 -5.81 -57.38
C GLY A 231 -44.60 -5.58 -58.81
#